data_AF-A0A8H7TGX5-F1
#
_entry.id   AF-A0A8H7TGX5-F1
#
_cell.length_a   1.000
_cell.length_b   1.000
_cell.length_c   1.000
_cell.angle_alpha   90.00
_cell.angle_beta   90.00
_cell.angle_gamma   90.00
#
_symmetry.space_group_name_H-M   'P 1'
#
loop_
_entity.id
_entity.type
_entity.pdbx_description
1 polymer ?
#
loop_
_entity_poly.entity_id
_entity_poly.type
_entity_poly.pdbx_seq_one_letter_code
_entity_poly.pdbx_strand_id
1 'polypeptide(L)'
;MTSSPTPASQTPPSPPSPPSNNAVSSPQLTASEREALFHWSLHGQGHDFSLQALKPRTAPPKRQKPISKPVSAAWNVPLSPAQMVNLKRGFQPQEMEDKWFIYSRDGNGEEDGGDAGTGKGDEESDSDSESESETEVGMDDNINSQKEGQKASEKTTPEIMRLFMVRSWTGNLVYIIRILVLRDESRSGGKKGEGEMEGRILGITWETDVKHVRGQDENVAKETAREVCRWILGVQLLPDVPAPRRGKVGQGQKEGSEVERS
;
A
#
# COMPACT_ATOMS: atom_id res chain seq x y z
N MET A 1 -89.03 -36.47 13.56
CA MET A 1 -87.58 -36.28 13.77
C MET A 1 -86.99 -35.85 12.45
N THR A 2 -86.66 -34.57 12.34
CA THR A 2 -86.34 -33.85 11.10
C THR A 2 -84.85 -33.97 10.79
N SER A 3 -84.50 -34.67 9.70
CA SER A 3 -83.13 -34.81 9.22
C SER A 3 -82.75 -33.60 8.38
N SER A 4 -81.82 -32.79 8.88
CA SER A 4 -81.25 -31.63 8.19
C SER A 4 -80.31 -32.05 7.06
N PRO A 5 -80.35 -31.41 5.89
CA PRO A 5 -79.44 -31.70 4.78
C PRO A 5 -78.03 -31.14 5.03
N THR A 6 -77.03 -31.96 4.73
CA THR A 6 -75.60 -31.63 4.76
C THR A 6 -75.25 -30.61 3.66
N PRO A 7 -74.53 -29.51 3.96
CA PRO A 7 -74.09 -28.57 2.94
C PRO A 7 -72.95 -29.17 2.09
N ALA A 8 -73.11 -29.08 0.77
CA ALA A 8 -72.10 -29.50 -0.20
C ALA A 8 -70.83 -28.65 -0.06
N SER A 9 -69.69 -29.31 0.15
CA SER A 9 -68.36 -28.69 0.10
C SER A 9 -68.08 -28.21 -1.32
N GLN A 10 -68.06 -26.90 -1.52
CA GLN A 10 -67.53 -26.27 -2.71
C GLN A 10 -66.00 -26.34 -2.67
N THR A 11 -65.40 -27.00 -3.65
CA THR A 11 -63.96 -26.96 -3.86
C THR A 11 -63.55 -25.56 -4.35
N PRO A 12 -62.49 -24.96 -3.78
CA PRO A 12 -62.02 -23.65 -4.22
C PRO A 12 -61.52 -23.71 -5.68
N PRO A 13 -61.72 -22.65 -6.48
CA PRO A 13 -61.24 -22.59 -7.85
C PRO A 13 -59.71 -22.66 -7.89
N SER A 14 -59.18 -23.43 -8.84
CA SER A 14 -57.74 -23.55 -9.05
C SER A 14 -57.11 -22.18 -9.37
N PRO A 15 -55.93 -21.87 -8.81
CA PRO A 15 -55.24 -20.62 -9.11
C PRO A 15 -54.87 -20.54 -10.61
N PRO A 16 -54.88 -19.34 -11.20
CA PRO A 16 -54.49 -19.15 -12.60
C PRO A 16 -53.05 -19.62 -12.80
N SER A 17 -52.82 -20.34 -13.88
CA SER A 17 -51.49 -20.79 -14.28
C SER A 17 -50.56 -19.58 -14.44
N PRO A 18 -49.32 -19.61 -13.91
CA PRO A 18 -48.39 -18.51 -14.10
C PRO A 18 -48.15 -18.29 -15.60
N PRO A 19 -48.00 -17.04 -16.05
CA PRO A 19 -47.66 -16.76 -17.44
C PRO A 19 -46.38 -17.51 -17.79
N SER A 20 -46.40 -18.18 -18.94
CA SER A 20 -45.26 -18.91 -19.48
C SER A 20 -44.07 -17.96 -19.57
N ASN A 21 -43.15 -18.06 -18.61
CA ASN A 21 -41.94 -17.24 -18.54
C ASN A 21 -41.18 -17.46 -19.84
N ASN A 22 -41.14 -16.43 -20.70
CA ASN A 22 -40.08 -16.30 -21.68
C ASN A 22 -38.78 -16.52 -20.93
N ALA A 23 -38.06 -17.59 -21.26
CA ALA A 23 -36.77 -17.90 -20.69
C ALA A 23 -35.81 -16.78 -21.06
N VAL A 24 -35.81 -15.71 -20.26
CA VAL A 24 -34.75 -14.71 -20.23
C VAL A 24 -33.54 -15.50 -19.74
N SER A 25 -32.79 -16.05 -20.69
CA SER A 25 -31.52 -16.69 -20.41
C SER A 25 -30.68 -15.68 -19.67
N SER A 26 -30.46 -15.92 -18.37
CA SER A 26 -29.53 -15.10 -17.60
C SER A 26 -28.23 -15.03 -18.38
N PRO A 27 -27.70 -13.83 -18.66
CA PRO A 27 -26.45 -13.70 -19.40
C PRO A 27 -25.37 -14.50 -18.65
N GLN A 28 -24.85 -15.53 -19.31
CA GLN A 28 -23.79 -16.35 -18.75
C GLN A 28 -22.52 -15.53 -18.80
N LEU A 29 -22.06 -15.08 -17.64
CA LEU A 29 -20.77 -14.41 -17.50
C LEU A 29 -19.67 -15.31 -18.08
N THR A 30 -18.85 -14.73 -18.94
CA THR A 30 -17.68 -15.38 -19.51
C THR A 30 -16.67 -15.72 -18.40
N ALA A 31 -15.74 -16.64 -18.68
CA ALA A 31 -14.70 -17.01 -17.72
C ALA A 31 -13.86 -15.79 -17.30
N SER A 32 -13.54 -14.91 -18.26
CA SER A 32 -12.78 -13.67 -18.02
C SER A 32 -13.53 -12.69 -17.12
N GLU A 33 -14.85 -12.55 -17.27
CA GLU A 33 -15.66 -11.67 -16.41
C GLU A 33 -15.73 -12.21 -14.99
N ARG A 34 -15.86 -13.53 -14.81
CA ARG A 34 -15.82 -14.15 -13.48
C ARG A 34 -14.48 -13.92 -12.79
N GLU A 35 -13.38 -14.07 -13.52
CA GLU A 35 -12.03 -13.81 -12.99
C GLU A 35 -11.87 -12.33 -12.60
N ALA A 36 -12.36 -11.40 -13.42
CA ALA A 36 -12.39 -9.98 -13.09
C ALA A 36 -13.22 -9.70 -11.82
N LEU A 37 -14.40 -10.33 -11.66
CA LEU A 37 -15.22 -10.17 -10.46
C LEU A 37 -14.54 -10.73 -9.20
N PHE A 38 -13.88 -11.89 -9.30
CA PHE A 38 -13.09 -12.44 -8.18
C PHE A 38 -11.92 -11.52 -7.83
N HIS A 39 -11.25 -10.99 -8.84
CA HIS A 39 -10.15 -10.04 -8.68
C HIS A 39 -10.62 -8.75 -7.99
N TRP A 40 -11.72 -8.14 -8.46
CA TRP A 40 -12.35 -6.97 -7.83
C TRP A 40 -12.82 -7.27 -6.40
N SER A 41 -13.31 -8.48 -6.16
CA SER A 41 -13.68 -8.93 -4.82
C SER A 41 -12.48 -8.96 -3.85
N LEU A 42 -11.28 -9.28 -4.34
CA LEU A 42 -10.10 -9.39 -3.51
C LEU A 42 -9.33 -8.06 -3.38
N HIS A 43 -9.19 -7.35 -4.49
CA HIS A 43 -8.29 -6.19 -4.65
C HIS A 43 -9.01 -4.84 -4.74
N GLY A 44 -10.30 -4.80 -5.08
CA GLY A 44 -11.04 -3.57 -5.31
C GLY A 44 -11.18 -3.25 -6.81
N GLN A 45 -11.93 -2.19 -7.12
CA GLN A 45 -12.12 -1.73 -8.49
C GLN A 45 -10.83 -1.05 -8.98
N GLY A 46 -10.37 -1.40 -10.19
CA GLY A 46 -9.25 -0.70 -10.80
C GLY A 46 -9.69 0.72 -11.12
N HIS A 47 -9.11 1.71 -10.42
CA HIS A 47 -9.32 3.11 -10.78
C HIS A 47 -8.60 3.40 -12.09
N ASP A 48 -9.23 4.18 -12.96
CA ASP A 48 -8.51 4.79 -14.07
C ASP A 48 -7.44 5.70 -13.47
N PHE A 49 -6.17 5.35 -13.66
CA PHE A 49 -5.01 6.00 -13.02
C PHE A 49 -4.75 7.42 -13.53
N SER A 50 -5.77 8.10 -14.05
CA SER A 50 -5.73 9.53 -14.27
C SER A 50 -5.20 10.18 -12.99
N LEU A 51 -4.03 10.80 -13.12
CA LEU A 51 -3.19 11.34 -12.04
C LEU A 51 -3.92 12.31 -11.10
N GLN A 52 -5.16 12.66 -11.42
CA GLN A 52 -6.05 13.54 -10.68
C GLN A 52 -6.64 12.90 -9.40
N ALA A 53 -6.68 11.57 -9.27
CA ALA A 53 -7.23 10.92 -8.08
C ALA A 53 -6.24 10.80 -6.89
N LEU A 54 -4.94 10.91 -7.15
CA LEU A 54 -3.91 10.79 -6.10
C LEU A 54 -3.72 12.13 -5.38
N LYS A 55 -4.47 12.32 -4.29
CA LYS A 55 -4.32 13.45 -3.36
C LYS A 55 -2.88 13.53 -2.81
N PRO A 56 -2.45 14.72 -2.34
CA PRO A 56 -1.19 14.86 -1.60
C PRO A 56 -1.11 13.86 -0.44
N ARG A 57 0.12 13.48 -0.07
CA ARG A 57 0.48 12.44 0.92
C ARG A 57 -0.67 12.08 1.88
N THR A 58 -1.19 10.87 1.74
CA THR A 58 -2.30 10.39 2.54
C THR A 58 -1.89 10.32 4.03
N ALA A 59 -2.60 11.04 4.89
CA ALA A 59 -2.39 10.95 6.35
C ALA A 59 -2.82 9.57 6.87
N PRO A 60 -2.20 9.03 7.92
CA PRO A 60 -2.63 7.75 8.50
C PRO A 60 -4.09 7.83 9.00
N PRO A 61 -4.86 6.74 8.88
CA PRO A 61 -6.26 6.74 9.32
C PRO A 61 -6.32 6.74 10.85
N LYS A 62 -7.25 7.52 11.43
CA LYS A 62 -7.38 7.72 12.88
C LYS A 62 -7.63 6.44 13.70
N ARG A 63 -8.14 5.38 13.07
CA ARG A 63 -8.58 4.14 13.73
C ARG A 63 -7.92 2.89 13.14
N GLN A 64 -6.59 2.93 12.97
CA GLN A 64 -5.86 1.74 12.55
C GLN A 64 -5.53 0.82 13.72
N LYS A 65 -5.68 -0.49 13.49
CA LYS A 65 -5.21 -1.53 14.39
C LYS A 65 -3.86 -2.04 13.89
N PRO A 66 -2.81 -2.10 14.74
CA PRO A 66 -1.50 -2.61 14.36
C PRO A 66 -1.58 -4.12 14.05
N ILE A 67 -0.55 -4.63 13.37
CA ILE A 67 -0.41 -6.07 13.11
C ILE A 67 -0.24 -6.80 14.45
N SER A 68 -1.07 -7.82 14.68
CA SER A 68 -1.06 -8.66 15.87
C SER A 68 -0.02 -9.77 15.79
N LYS A 69 0.13 -10.46 14.66
CA LYS A 69 1.11 -11.54 14.46
C LYS A 69 1.96 -11.29 13.22
N PRO A 70 2.98 -10.42 13.32
CA PRO A 70 3.79 -10.03 12.18
C PRO A 70 4.73 -11.17 11.75
N VAL A 71 4.69 -11.52 10.48
CA VAL A 71 5.70 -12.35 9.81
C VAL A 71 6.36 -11.53 8.73
N SER A 72 7.68 -11.68 8.55
CA SER A 72 8.45 -10.89 7.60
C SER A 72 9.26 -11.76 6.65
N ALA A 73 9.40 -11.29 5.41
CA ALA A 73 10.26 -11.90 4.40
C ALA A 73 11.03 -10.83 3.63
N ALA A 74 12.21 -11.22 3.14
CA ALA A 74 12.98 -10.38 2.22
C ALA A 74 12.26 -10.29 0.86
N TRP A 75 12.34 -9.14 0.22
CA TRP A 75 11.72 -8.92 -1.08
C TRP A 75 12.51 -7.85 -1.82
N ASN A 76 13.33 -8.24 -2.80
CA ASN A 76 14.32 -7.36 -3.41
C ASN A 76 13.86 -6.86 -4.78
N VAL A 77 13.02 -5.83 -4.80
CA VAL A 77 12.42 -5.30 -6.04
C VAL A 77 12.91 -3.88 -6.29
N PRO A 78 13.58 -3.59 -7.43
CA PRO A 78 13.94 -2.22 -7.79
C PRO A 78 12.69 -1.41 -8.15
N LEU A 79 12.71 -0.12 -7.83
CA LEU A 79 11.62 0.83 -8.08
C LEU A 79 12.14 2.01 -8.90
N SER A 80 11.43 2.32 -9.98
CA SER A 80 11.69 3.51 -10.78
C SER A 80 11.23 4.79 -10.07
N PRO A 81 11.75 5.97 -10.46
CA PRO A 81 11.34 7.24 -9.88
C PRO A 81 9.84 7.53 -9.95
N ALA A 82 9.20 7.22 -11.09
CA ALA A 82 7.76 7.40 -11.26
C ALA A 82 6.95 6.55 -10.27
N GLN A 83 7.39 5.31 -10.00
CA GLN A 83 6.74 4.43 -9.03
C GLN A 83 6.90 4.94 -7.61
N MET A 84 8.07 5.49 -7.27
CA MET A 84 8.35 6.07 -5.96
C MET A 84 7.42 7.25 -5.65
N VAL A 85 7.10 8.08 -6.65
CA VAL A 85 6.13 9.18 -6.49
C VAL A 85 4.75 8.64 -6.08
N ASN A 86 4.25 7.61 -6.77
CA ASN A 86 2.93 7.03 -6.48
C ASN A 86 2.90 6.33 -5.12
N LEU A 87 3.96 5.59 -4.77
CA LEU A 87 4.08 4.94 -3.45
C LEU A 87 4.09 5.97 -2.32
N LYS A 88 4.75 7.11 -2.53
CA LYS A 88 4.83 8.19 -1.52
C LYS A 88 3.48 8.89 -1.32
N ARG A 89 2.73 9.14 -2.40
CA ARG A 89 1.38 9.75 -2.32
C ARG A 89 0.39 8.85 -1.57
N GLY A 90 0.48 7.54 -1.77
CA GLY A 90 -0.44 6.57 -1.19
C GLY A 90 -1.80 6.60 -1.88
N PHE A 91 -2.83 6.10 -1.20
CA PHE A 91 -4.20 6.04 -1.70
C PHE A 91 -5.21 6.13 -0.55
N GLN A 92 -6.18 7.02 -0.69
CA GLN A 92 -7.27 7.20 0.26
C GLN A 92 -8.59 6.71 -0.37
N PRO A 93 -9.22 5.65 0.17
CA PRO A 93 -10.51 5.17 -0.31
C PRO A 93 -11.56 6.28 -0.24
N GLN A 94 -12.36 6.43 -1.30
CA GLN A 94 -13.50 7.35 -1.35
C GLN A 94 -14.82 6.60 -1.16
N GLU A 95 -14.90 5.37 -1.67
CA GLU A 95 -16.12 4.56 -1.66
C GLU A 95 -15.92 3.25 -0.87
N MET A 96 -17.01 2.52 -0.62
CA MET A 96 -16.93 1.27 0.17
C MET A 96 -16.26 0.13 -0.60
N GLU A 97 -16.21 0.25 -1.92
CA GLU A 97 -15.59 -0.66 -2.88
C GLU A 97 -14.06 -0.56 -2.84
N ASP A 98 -13.53 0.58 -2.38
CA ASP A 98 -12.10 0.82 -2.22
C ASP A 98 -11.58 0.09 -0.98
N LYS A 99 -11.13 -1.14 -1.18
CA LYS A 99 -10.81 -2.10 -0.10
C LYS A 99 -9.57 -1.77 0.71
N TRP A 100 -8.75 -0.85 0.20
CA TRP A 100 -7.42 -0.59 0.71
C TRP A 100 -7.23 0.90 0.97
N PHE A 101 -6.59 1.18 2.09
CA PHE A 101 -6.05 2.47 2.45
C PHE A 101 -4.53 2.33 2.49
N ILE A 102 -3.82 3.15 1.73
CA ILE A 102 -2.37 3.04 1.57
C ILE A 102 -1.72 4.37 1.94
N TYR A 103 -0.72 4.35 2.82
CA TYR A 103 0.04 5.54 3.14
C TYR A 103 1.51 5.23 3.38
N SER A 104 2.37 6.25 3.23
CA SER A 104 3.81 6.13 3.39
C SER A 104 4.32 6.96 4.57
N ARG A 105 5.28 6.42 5.32
CA ARG A 105 6.00 7.11 6.41
C ARG A 105 7.49 7.08 6.14
N ASP A 106 8.14 8.24 6.26
CA ASP A 106 9.59 8.35 6.14
C ASP A 106 10.23 7.93 7.47
N GLY A 107 11.29 7.13 7.43
CA GLY A 107 11.84 6.42 8.59
C GLY A 107 12.84 7.21 9.44
N ASN A 108 12.92 8.53 9.30
CA ASN A 108 13.83 9.37 10.09
C ASN A 108 13.19 9.98 11.33
N GLY A 109 11.88 9.78 11.53
CA GLY A 109 11.21 10.19 12.77
C GLY A 109 11.36 9.09 13.82
N GLU A 110 12.35 9.25 14.69
CA GLU A 110 12.27 8.77 16.08
C GLU A 110 10.86 9.10 16.60
N GLU A 111 10.23 8.13 17.27
CA GLU A 111 8.87 8.20 17.77
C GLU A 111 8.76 9.29 18.86
N ASP A 112 8.86 10.56 18.48
CA ASP A 112 8.54 11.64 19.39
C ASP A 112 7.01 11.64 19.52
N GLY A 113 6.57 11.24 20.71
CA GLY A 113 5.20 10.98 21.11
C GLY A 113 4.32 12.22 21.03
N GLY A 114 4.02 12.65 19.81
CA GLY A 114 3.01 13.64 19.50
C GLY A 114 1.63 13.09 19.81
N ASP A 115 1.31 13.11 21.11
CA ASP A 115 0.03 13.47 21.69
C ASP A 115 -1.04 13.69 20.62
N ALA A 116 -1.75 12.60 20.28
CA ALA A 116 -2.96 12.67 19.49
C ALA A 116 -3.99 13.40 20.36
N GLY A 117 -3.96 14.72 20.25
CA GLY A 117 -4.73 15.67 21.02
C GLY A 117 -6.15 15.18 21.25
N THR A 118 -6.47 15.05 22.52
CA THR A 118 -7.83 15.03 23.02
C THR A 118 -8.46 16.37 22.64
N GLY A 119 -9.23 16.38 21.55
CA GLY A 119 -10.07 17.52 21.21
C GLY A 119 -11.16 17.72 22.26
N LYS A 120 -10.87 18.53 23.27
CA LYS A 120 -11.82 19.52 23.80
C LYS A 120 -11.74 20.67 22.79
N GLY A 121 -12.79 21.03 22.08
CA GLY A 121 -14.08 21.45 22.63
C GLY A 121 -14.03 22.97 22.68
N ASP A 122 -14.56 23.57 21.62
CA ASP A 122 -15.16 24.90 21.49
C ASP A 122 -14.41 26.10 22.12
N GLU A 123 -13.90 27.00 21.28
CA GLU A 123 -13.96 28.43 21.57
C GLU A 123 -13.81 29.24 20.27
N GLU A 124 -14.91 29.89 19.89
CA GLU A 124 -14.96 30.98 18.92
C GLU A 124 -14.06 32.13 19.39
N SER A 125 -13.25 32.69 18.49
CA SER A 125 -12.54 33.94 18.73
C SER A 125 -12.24 34.61 17.39
N ASP A 126 -13.13 35.53 16.99
CA ASP A 126 -12.87 36.56 15.99
C ASP A 126 -11.80 37.52 16.53
N SER A 127 -10.75 37.81 15.74
CA SER A 127 -9.91 39.00 15.92
C SER A 127 -9.10 39.29 14.66
N ASP A 128 -9.58 40.28 13.91
CA ASP A 128 -8.84 41.05 12.92
C ASP A 128 -7.65 41.76 13.57
N SER A 129 -6.47 41.71 12.93
CA SER A 129 -5.39 42.69 13.14
C SER A 129 -4.46 42.69 11.94
N GLU A 130 -4.62 43.71 11.11
CA GLU A 130 -3.66 44.14 10.09
C GLU A 130 -2.43 44.73 10.79
N SER A 131 -1.23 44.39 10.31
CA SER A 131 0.01 45.07 10.70
C SER A 131 0.99 44.97 9.55
N GLU A 132 1.12 46.09 8.84
CA GLU A 132 2.18 46.37 7.90
C GLU A 132 3.45 46.72 8.68
N SER A 133 4.58 46.14 8.32
CA SER A 133 5.88 46.71 8.70
C SER A 133 6.91 46.41 7.63
N GLU A 134 7.37 47.49 7.01
CA GLU A 134 8.55 47.60 6.17
C GLU A 134 9.80 47.25 6.97
N THR A 135 10.77 46.55 6.37
CA THR A 135 12.12 46.48 6.94
C THR A 135 13.19 46.30 5.85
N GLU A 136 13.83 47.44 5.57
CA GLU A 136 15.27 47.68 5.43
C GLU A 136 16.15 46.79 4.52
N VAL A 137 16.68 47.48 3.51
CA VAL A 137 17.86 47.18 2.70
C VAL A 137 19.11 47.11 3.58
N GLY A 138 19.66 45.90 3.74
CA GLY A 138 21.00 45.65 4.26
C GLY A 138 21.95 45.21 3.15
N MET A 139 22.85 46.09 2.75
CA MET A 139 24.04 45.80 1.94
C MET A 139 25.15 45.27 2.85
N ASP A 140 25.64 44.06 2.61
CA ASP A 140 26.90 43.58 3.17
C ASP A 140 27.66 42.74 2.13
N ASP A 141 28.68 43.36 1.54
CA ASP A 141 29.73 42.70 0.78
C ASP A 141 30.61 41.88 1.74
N ASN A 142 30.64 40.55 1.57
CA ASN A 142 31.63 39.72 2.26
C ASN A 142 32.25 38.68 1.32
N ILE A 143 33.36 39.09 0.72
CA ILE A 143 34.37 38.25 0.08
C ILE A 143 34.95 37.32 1.13
N ASN A 144 34.74 36.01 1.02
CA ASN A 144 35.57 35.04 1.72
C ASN A 144 36.17 33.99 0.78
N SER A 145 37.49 34.09 0.76
CA SER A 145 38.52 33.28 0.16
C SER A 145 38.29 31.77 0.21
N GLN A 146 38.72 31.18 -0.90
CA GLN A 146 39.00 29.78 -1.14
C GLN A 146 39.61 29.08 0.08
N LYS A 147 38.93 28.02 0.53
CA LYS A 147 39.54 26.93 1.30
C LYS A 147 39.12 25.61 0.67
N GLU A 148 39.81 25.23 -0.41
CA GLU A 148 39.84 23.87 -0.91
C GLU A 148 40.46 22.98 0.17
N GLY A 149 39.61 22.26 0.89
CA GLY A 149 40.04 21.36 1.96
C GLY A 149 39.04 20.23 2.07
N GLN A 150 39.32 19.14 1.34
CA GLN A 150 38.89 17.78 1.63
C GLN A 150 37.46 17.67 2.18
N LYS A 151 36.47 17.78 1.29
CA LYS A 151 35.07 17.45 1.59
C LYS A 151 35.00 15.95 1.88
N ALA A 152 35.07 15.61 3.17
CA ALA A 152 34.84 14.26 3.66
C ALA A 152 33.55 13.74 3.01
N SER A 153 33.61 12.54 2.44
CA SER A 153 32.43 11.84 1.92
C SER A 153 31.48 11.62 3.09
N GLU A 154 30.58 12.58 3.31
CA GLU A 154 29.51 12.48 4.27
C GLU A 154 28.72 11.24 3.88
N LYS A 155 28.83 10.21 4.72
CA LYS A 155 28.26 8.90 4.45
C LYS A 155 26.76 9.02 4.61
N THR A 156 26.07 9.40 3.54
CA THR A 156 24.62 9.59 3.52
C THR A 156 23.96 8.29 3.98
N THR A 157 23.38 8.34 5.16
CA THR A 157 22.66 7.20 5.73
C THR A 157 21.46 6.91 4.82
N PRO A 158 21.28 5.65 4.37
CA PRO A 158 20.14 5.30 3.54
C PRO A 158 18.82 5.61 4.25
N GLU A 159 17.95 6.35 3.59
CA GLU A 159 16.60 6.66 4.09
C GLU A 159 15.69 5.45 3.86
N ILE A 160 15.06 4.95 4.94
CA ILE A 160 14.10 3.83 4.85
C ILE A 160 12.69 4.39 4.95
N MET A 161 11.89 4.24 3.89
CA MET A 161 10.47 4.53 3.88
C MET A 161 9.67 3.26 4.19
N ARG A 162 8.53 3.40 4.86
CA ARG A 162 7.58 2.31 5.10
C ARG A 162 6.24 2.61 4.44
N LEU A 163 5.75 1.68 3.64
CA LEU A 163 4.41 1.73 3.05
C LEU A 163 3.47 0.83 3.86
N PHE A 164 2.33 1.37 4.28
CA PHE A 164 1.34 0.68 5.09
C PHE A 164 0.10 0.43 4.25
N MET A 165 -0.36 -0.82 4.22
CA MET A 165 -1.60 -1.22 3.54
C MET A 165 -2.62 -1.68 4.59
N VAL A 166 -3.69 -0.91 4.74
CA VAL A 166 -4.76 -1.10 5.72
C VAL A 166 -6.04 -1.48 4.99
N ARG A 167 -6.81 -2.44 5.50
CA ARG A 167 -8.15 -2.73 4.98
C ARG A 167 -9.11 -1.61 5.37
N SER A 168 -9.77 -0.99 4.40
CA SER A 168 -10.58 0.21 4.60
C SER A 168 -11.74 -0.01 5.59
N TRP A 169 -12.46 -1.13 5.49
CA TRP A 169 -13.64 -1.39 6.31
C TRP A 169 -13.35 -1.93 7.71
N THR A 170 -12.19 -2.56 7.96
CA THR A 170 -11.82 -3.06 9.31
C THR A 170 -10.87 -2.13 10.04
N GLY A 171 -10.12 -1.29 9.32
CA GLY A 171 -8.99 -0.56 9.87
C GLY A 171 -7.80 -1.45 10.25
N ASN A 172 -7.78 -2.72 9.86
CA ASN A 172 -6.68 -3.62 10.20
C ASN A 172 -5.50 -3.36 9.26
N LEU A 173 -4.32 -3.10 9.84
CA LEU A 173 -3.07 -3.07 9.09
C LEU A 173 -2.73 -4.51 8.65
N VAL A 174 -2.58 -4.72 7.35
CA VAL A 174 -2.35 -6.05 6.78
C VAL A 174 -0.91 -6.22 6.31
N TYR A 175 -0.37 -5.22 5.61
CA TYR A 175 0.98 -5.27 5.06
C TYR A 175 1.78 -4.01 5.42
N ILE A 176 3.07 -4.21 5.67
CA ILE A 176 4.08 -3.16 5.78
C ILE A 176 5.20 -3.50 4.79
N ILE A 177 5.44 -2.63 3.82
CA ILE A 177 6.54 -2.79 2.86
C ILE A 177 7.67 -1.85 3.26
N ARG A 178 8.88 -2.38 3.39
CA ARG A 178 10.10 -1.61 3.68
C ARG A 178 10.76 -1.24 2.37
N ILE A 179 10.96 0.05 2.14
CA ILE A 179 11.50 0.60 0.92
C ILE A 179 12.76 1.40 1.27
N LEU A 180 13.87 1.08 0.63
CA LEU A 180 15.07 1.88 0.63
C LEU A 180 14.90 3.00 -0.40
N VAL A 181 15.03 4.25 0.02
CA VAL A 181 15.02 5.43 -0.86
C VAL A 181 16.47 5.76 -1.20
N LEU A 182 16.78 5.77 -2.50
CA LEU A 182 18.09 6.13 -3.03
C LEU A 182 17.98 7.55 -3.58
N ARG A 183 18.68 8.49 -2.95
CA ARG A 183 18.81 9.85 -3.46
C ARG A 183 20.07 9.93 -4.31
N ASP A 184 19.93 10.30 -5.58
CA ASP A 184 21.10 10.64 -6.39
C ASP A 184 21.54 12.07 -6.05
N GLU A 185 22.60 12.18 -5.24
CA GLU A 185 23.20 13.46 -4.86
C GLU A 185 23.93 14.13 -6.03
N SER A 186 24.30 13.36 -7.07
CA SER A 186 25.18 13.79 -8.14
C SER A 186 24.53 14.81 -9.09
N ARG A 187 23.21 14.88 -9.12
CA ARG A 187 22.42 15.74 -10.03
C ARG A 187 21.86 17.00 -9.37
N SER A 188 22.06 17.21 -8.07
CA SER A 188 21.43 18.31 -7.29
C SER A 188 22.09 19.69 -7.48
N GLY A 189 22.60 20.00 -8.67
CA GLY A 189 23.07 21.33 -9.03
C GLY A 189 21.91 22.24 -9.45
N GLY A 190 21.15 22.80 -8.50
CA GLY A 190 20.50 24.10 -8.71
C GLY A 190 18.97 24.21 -8.75
N LYS A 191 18.18 23.15 -8.56
CA LYS A 191 16.73 23.31 -8.35
C LYS A 191 16.18 22.32 -7.34
N LYS A 192 15.76 22.86 -6.19
CA LYS A 192 15.13 22.14 -5.08
C LYS A 192 13.70 21.75 -5.47
N GLY A 193 13.55 20.82 -6.41
CA GLY A 193 12.26 20.36 -6.91
C GLY A 193 12.41 19.00 -7.57
N GLU A 194 11.73 17.99 -7.00
CA GLU A 194 11.57 16.65 -7.57
C GLU A 194 12.82 16.04 -8.23
N GLY A 195 13.87 15.82 -7.42
CA GLY A 195 14.90 14.87 -7.83
C GLY A 195 14.28 13.49 -8.09
N GLU A 196 14.72 12.82 -9.16
CA GLU A 196 14.35 11.43 -9.46
C GLU A 196 14.74 10.53 -8.27
N MET A 197 13.78 10.22 -7.40
CA MET A 197 14.00 9.34 -6.26
C MET A 197 13.90 7.90 -6.72
N GLU A 198 15.03 7.22 -6.88
CA GLU A 198 15.02 5.77 -7.08
C GLU A 198 14.75 5.05 -5.75
N GLY A 199 14.29 3.80 -5.84
CA GLY A 199 14.04 3.02 -4.64
C GLY A 199 14.25 1.54 -4.82
N ARG A 200 14.25 0.82 -3.71
CA ARG A 200 14.29 -0.64 -3.69
C ARG A 200 13.46 -1.16 -2.53
N ILE A 201 12.52 -2.05 -2.81
CA ILE A 201 11.86 -2.82 -1.75
C ILE A 201 12.92 -3.72 -1.12
N LEU A 202 12.97 -3.74 0.21
CA LEU A 202 13.85 -4.58 1.00
C LEU A 202 13.13 -5.81 1.55
N GLY A 203 11.84 -5.67 1.86
CA GLY A 203 11.06 -6.72 2.47
C GLY A 203 9.61 -6.32 2.71
N ILE A 204 8.83 -7.33 3.09
CA ILE A 204 7.42 -7.21 3.45
C ILE A 204 7.20 -7.85 4.81
N THR A 205 6.40 -7.20 5.63
CA THR A 205 5.85 -7.75 6.88
C THR A 205 4.33 -7.84 6.73
N TRP A 206 3.72 -8.96 7.10
CA TRP A 206 2.29 -9.18 6.97
C TRP A 206 1.66 -9.81 8.21
N GLU A 207 0.34 -9.66 8.30
CA GLU A 207 -0.50 -10.28 9.34
C GLU A 207 -0.78 -11.75 9.02
N THR A 208 -0.59 -12.62 10.03
CA THR A 208 -0.85 -14.07 9.92
C THR A 208 -1.98 -14.55 10.83
N ASP A 209 -2.57 -13.67 11.65
CA ASP A 209 -3.67 -14.06 12.51
C ASP A 209 -4.91 -14.45 11.70
N VAL A 210 -5.31 -15.71 11.84
CA VAL A 210 -6.41 -16.36 11.10
C VAL A 210 -7.75 -15.62 11.25
N LYS A 211 -7.93 -14.88 12.34
CA LYS A 211 -9.11 -14.03 12.58
C LYS A 211 -9.17 -12.83 11.64
N HIS A 212 -8.00 -12.31 11.25
CA HIS A 212 -7.87 -11.11 10.44
C HIS A 212 -7.61 -11.46 8.96
N VAL A 213 -6.76 -12.46 8.70
CA VAL A 213 -6.43 -12.90 7.34
C VAL A 213 -6.22 -14.42 7.33
N ARG A 214 -6.88 -15.13 6.40
CA ARG A 214 -6.79 -16.59 6.29
C ARG A 214 -5.81 -17.00 5.20
N GLY A 215 -4.94 -17.98 5.49
CA GLY A 215 -4.11 -18.65 4.48
C GLY A 215 -3.02 -17.77 3.86
N GLN A 216 -2.51 -16.77 4.58
CA GLN A 216 -1.41 -15.93 4.09
C GLN A 216 -0.07 -16.63 4.30
N ASP A 217 0.49 -17.15 3.21
CA ASP A 217 1.92 -17.47 3.13
C ASP A 217 2.71 -16.31 2.50
N GLU A 218 4.03 -16.46 2.42
CA GLU A 218 4.92 -15.44 1.85
C GLU A 218 4.58 -15.12 0.38
N ASN A 219 4.28 -16.13 -0.43
CA ASN A 219 4.01 -15.97 -1.85
C ASN A 219 2.69 -15.22 -2.07
N VAL A 220 1.65 -15.59 -1.32
CA VAL A 220 0.35 -14.94 -1.31
C VAL A 220 0.47 -13.49 -0.83
N ALA A 221 1.27 -13.22 0.19
CA ALA A 221 1.50 -11.86 0.69
C ALA A 221 2.20 -10.98 -0.37
N LYS A 222 3.28 -11.46 -0.99
CA LYS A 222 4.01 -10.76 -2.07
C LYS A 222 3.12 -10.53 -3.29
N GLU A 223 2.35 -11.54 -3.71
CA GLU A 223 1.44 -11.44 -4.85
C GLU A 223 0.31 -10.43 -4.57
N THR A 224 -0.30 -10.52 -3.39
CA THR A 224 -1.37 -9.59 -3.01
C THR A 224 -0.86 -8.16 -2.96
N ALA A 225 0.31 -7.92 -2.34
CA ALA A 225 0.92 -6.60 -2.30
C ALA A 225 1.25 -6.07 -3.70
N ARG A 226 1.73 -6.93 -4.61
CA ARG A 226 1.99 -6.58 -6.01
C ARG A 226 0.71 -6.17 -6.73
N GLU A 227 -0.34 -6.97 -6.61
CA GLU A 227 -1.63 -6.67 -7.23
C GLU A 227 -2.22 -5.37 -6.67
N VAL A 228 -2.20 -5.17 -5.35
CA VAL A 228 -2.66 -3.91 -4.74
C VAL A 228 -1.86 -2.72 -5.27
N CYS A 229 -0.52 -2.79 -5.31
CA CYS A 229 0.30 -1.73 -5.90
C CYS A 229 -0.03 -1.48 -7.38
N ARG A 230 -0.21 -2.53 -8.16
CA ARG A 230 -0.54 -2.43 -9.59
C ARG A 230 -1.88 -1.78 -9.82
N TRP A 231 -2.92 -2.24 -9.13
CA TRP A 231 -4.32 -1.86 -9.37
C TRP A 231 -4.76 -0.59 -8.65
N ILE A 232 -4.12 -0.24 -7.54
CA ILE A 232 -4.51 0.94 -6.74
C ILE A 232 -3.53 2.09 -6.92
N LEU A 233 -2.23 1.81 -7.03
CA LEU A 233 -1.21 2.86 -7.17
C LEU A 233 -0.70 3.02 -8.60
N GLY A 234 -1.10 2.14 -9.53
CA GLY A 234 -0.54 2.11 -10.89
C GLY A 234 0.94 1.71 -10.90
N VAL A 235 1.40 0.99 -9.87
CA VAL A 235 2.81 0.64 -9.67
C VAL A 235 3.05 -0.81 -10.01
N GLN A 236 3.75 -1.06 -11.12
CA GLN A 236 4.14 -2.40 -11.54
C GLN A 236 5.38 -2.90 -10.78
N LEU A 237 5.19 -3.64 -9.69
CA LEU A 237 6.31 -4.31 -9.02
C LEU A 237 6.75 -5.53 -9.82
N LEU A 238 8.07 -5.66 -9.99
CA LEU A 238 8.68 -6.85 -10.62
C LEU A 238 8.60 -8.06 -9.67
N PRO A 239 8.66 -9.29 -10.20
CA PRO A 239 8.81 -10.48 -9.37
C PRO A 239 10.09 -10.41 -8.54
N ASP A 240 10.11 -11.13 -7.41
CA ASP A 240 11.26 -11.15 -6.51
C ASP A 240 12.49 -11.69 -7.25
N VAL A 241 13.53 -10.87 -7.34
CA VAL A 241 14.80 -11.31 -7.92
C VAL A 241 15.54 -12.01 -6.80
N PRO A 242 15.78 -13.34 -6.89
CA PRO A 242 16.55 -14.02 -5.87
C PRO A 242 17.90 -13.33 -5.78
N ALA A 243 18.29 -12.94 -4.55
CA ALA A 243 19.58 -12.30 -4.35
C ALA A 243 20.66 -13.14 -5.03
N PRO A 244 21.58 -12.53 -5.80
CA PRO A 244 22.62 -13.28 -6.49
C PRO A 244 23.29 -14.17 -5.46
N ARG A 245 23.18 -15.49 -5.64
CA ARG A 245 23.71 -16.47 -4.69
C ARG A 245 25.18 -16.11 -4.55
N ARG A 246 25.55 -15.52 -3.42
CA ARG A 246 26.92 -15.09 -3.14
C ARG A 246 27.73 -16.36 -3.32
N GLY A 247 28.45 -16.45 -4.45
CA GLY A 247 29.09 -17.68 -4.89
C GLY A 247 29.84 -18.22 -3.69
N LYS A 248 29.47 -19.43 -3.25
CA LYS A 248 30.15 -20.11 -2.17
C LYS A 248 31.55 -20.36 -2.73
N VAL A 249 32.47 -19.42 -2.49
CA VAL A 249 33.87 -19.50 -2.92
C VAL A 249 34.33 -20.85 -2.41
N GLY A 250 34.68 -21.72 -3.36
CA GLY A 250 34.81 -23.15 -3.13
C GLY A 250 35.65 -23.43 -1.90
N GLN A 251 35.01 -24.04 -0.88
CA GLN A 251 35.76 -24.93 0.00
C GLN A 251 36.18 -26.08 -0.90
N GLY A 252 37.44 -26.06 -1.31
CA GLY A 252 38.04 -27.12 -2.10
C GLY A 252 37.72 -28.46 -1.46
N GLN A 253 37.07 -29.33 -2.23
CA GLN A 253 37.16 -30.77 -2.01
C GLN A 253 38.64 -31.11 -2.03
N LYS A 254 39.22 -31.33 -0.84
CA LYS A 254 40.39 -32.20 -0.73
C LYS A 254 39.92 -33.59 -1.13
N GLU A 255 40.10 -33.94 -2.39
CA GLU A 255 40.23 -35.34 -2.79
C GLU A 255 41.44 -35.91 -2.05
N GLY A 256 41.17 -36.57 -0.92
CA GLY A 256 42.11 -37.45 -0.27
C GLY A 256 42.21 -38.71 -1.10
N SER A 257 43.24 -38.79 -1.93
CA SER A 257 43.68 -40.02 -2.60
C SER A 257 44.06 -41.08 -1.56
N GLU A 258 43.25 -42.12 -1.45
CA GLU A 258 43.56 -43.36 -0.76
C GLU A 258 44.53 -44.16 -1.64
N VAL A 259 45.81 -44.25 -1.22
CA VAL A 259 46.83 -45.07 -1.85
C VAL A 259 46.88 -46.40 -1.11
N GLU A 260 46.20 -47.40 -1.65
CA GLU A 260 46.34 -48.80 -1.28
C GLU A 260 47.74 -49.28 -1.72
N ARG A 261 48.59 -49.67 -0.76
CA ARG A 261 49.86 -50.39 -1.03
C ARG A 261 49.63 -51.87 -0.75
N SER A 262 49.82 -52.69 -1.79
CA SER A 262 50.14 -54.13 -1.70
C SER A 262 51.65 -54.32 -1.82
#